data_AF-A0AAD9ZU45-F1
#
_entry.id   AF-A0AAD9ZU45-F1
#
_cell.length_a   1.000
_cell.length_b   1.000
_cell.length_c   1.000
_cell.angle_alpha   90.00
_cell.angle_beta   90.00
_cell.angle_gamma   90.00
#
_symmetry.space_group_name_H-M   'P 1'
#
loop_
_entity.id
_entity.type
_entity.pdbx_description
1 polymer ?
#
loop_
_entity_poly.entity_id
_entity_poly.type
_entity_poly.pdbx_seq_one_letter_code
_entity_poly.pdbx_strand_id
1 'polypeptide(L)'
;MDSVLSIPVSWGWGSDSLLWHFDKSRGYTVQSGYRLALSLKTYASASDSLVSQKWWNSLWSLQLPPKVKIFVWRICWNAIPSSQNLWTRNIVDSPWCNRCDAVVESPSHAIFWCKEVKKSWKSAGFDRLLAVVVNLHVPEVLSYASSLLGLDDLGRLCMIAWAI
;
A
#
# COMPACT_ATOMS: atom_id res chain seq x y z
N MET A 1 28.56 -9.33 -8.41
CA MET A 1 29.02 -9.58 -9.79
C MET A 1 29.14 -11.09 -10.07
N ASP A 2 28.62 -11.93 -9.16
CA ASP A 2 28.94 -13.36 -9.09
C ASP A 2 27.88 -14.27 -9.72
N SER A 3 26.71 -13.73 -10.06
CA SER A 3 25.62 -14.52 -10.66
C SER A 3 25.95 -15.06 -12.05
N VAL A 4 26.82 -14.36 -12.79
CA VAL A 4 27.28 -14.77 -14.14
C VAL A 4 28.17 -16.03 -14.08
N LEU A 5 28.91 -16.23 -12.99
CA LEU A 5 29.82 -17.38 -12.81
C LEU A 5 29.09 -18.69 -12.48
N SER A 6 27.81 -18.62 -12.11
CA SER A 6 26.99 -19.79 -11.77
C SER A 6 26.31 -20.44 -12.98
N ILE A 7 26.43 -19.83 -14.16
CA ILE A 7 25.88 -20.36 -15.40
C ILE A 7 26.80 -21.50 -15.85
N PRO A 8 26.31 -22.76 -15.92
CA PRO A 8 27.12 -23.87 -16.39
C PRO A 8 27.51 -23.62 -17.84
N VAL A 9 28.81 -23.45 -18.11
CA VAL A 9 29.33 -23.32 -19.48
C VAL A 9 29.30 -24.72 -20.10
N SER A 10 28.40 -24.94 -21.05
CA SER A 10 28.35 -26.19 -21.80
C SER A 10 29.59 -26.30 -22.70
N TRP A 11 30.41 -27.32 -22.46
CA TRP A 11 31.62 -27.62 -23.26
C TRP A 11 31.34 -28.39 -24.56
N GLY A 12 30.06 -28.64 -24.89
CA GLY A 12 29.63 -29.39 -26.07
C GLY A 12 28.88 -28.54 -27.08
N TRP A 13 29.03 -28.87 -28.36
CA TRP A 13 28.27 -28.31 -29.49
C TRP A 13 26.80 -28.75 -29.44
N GLY A 14 26.05 -28.23 -28.46
CA GLY A 14 24.59 -28.36 -28.38
C GLY A 14 23.92 -27.10 -28.89
N SER A 15 22.77 -27.22 -29.54
CA SER A 15 21.95 -26.06 -29.92
C SER A 15 21.50 -25.30 -28.67
N ASP A 16 21.50 -23.97 -28.75
CA ASP A 16 21.03 -23.11 -27.66
C ASP A 16 19.60 -23.46 -27.26
N SER A 17 19.35 -23.53 -25.95
CA SER A 17 18.02 -23.79 -25.39
C SER A 17 17.61 -22.69 -24.43
N LEU A 18 16.34 -22.28 -24.51
CA LEU A 18 15.76 -21.32 -23.57
C LEU A 18 15.50 -22.02 -22.23
N LEU A 19 16.09 -21.49 -21.17
CA LEU A 19 15.97 -22.02 -19.81
C LEU A 19 15.25 -21.01 -18.91
N TRP A 20 14.20 -21.47 -18.23
CA TRP A 20 13.50 -20.68 -17.23
C TRP A 20 14.12 -20.91 -15.85
N HIS A 21 14.94 -19.96 -15.39
CA HIS A 21 15.70 -20.08 -14.13
C HIS A 21 14.82 -20.14 -12.86
N PHE A 22 13.56 -19.70 -12.96
CA PHE A 22 12.64 -19.62 -11.82
C PHE A 22 11.82 -20.89 -11.60
N ASP A 23 12.13 -21.98 -12.32
CA ASP A 23 11.52 -23.29 -12.11
C ASP A 23 12.58 -24.41 -12.14
N LYS A 24 12.42 -25.39 -11.24
CA LYS A 24 13.38 -26.51 -11.12
C LYS A 24 13.37 -27.42 -12.34
N SER A 25 12.25 -27.47 -13.08
CA SER A 25 12.14 -28.21 -14.34
C SER A 25 12.78 -27.49 -15.52
N ARG A 26 13.32 -26.27 -15.33
CA ARG A 26 13.94 -25.41 -16.34
C ARG A 26 13.02 -25.01 -17.51
N GLY A 27 11.75 -25.42 -17.48
CA GLY A 27 10.71 -25.05 -18.43
C GLY A 27 9.87 -23.87 -17.93
N TYR A 28 9.38 -23.07 -18.87
CA TYR A 28 8.42 -22.01 -18.56
C TYR A 28 7.02 -22.62 -18.36
N THR A 29 6.34 -22.22 -17.29
CA THR A 29 4.91 -22.48 -17.11
C THR A 29 4.21 -21.18 -16.74
N VAL A 30 2.93 -21.06 -17.08
CA VAL A 30 2.11 -19.90 -16.70
C VAL A 30 2.13 -19.71 -15.18
N GLN A 31 2.14 -20.80 -14.42
CA GLN A 31 2.22 -20.78 -12.95
C GLN A 31 3.55 -20.21 -12.44
N SER A 32 4.69 -20.63 -12.99
CA SER A 32 6.00 -20.14 -12.56
C SER A 32 6.22 -18.69 -12.99
N GLY A 33 5.75 -18.31 -14.18
CA GLY A 33 5.69 -16.93 -14.64
C GLY A 33 4.83 -16.04 -13.74
N TYR A 34 3.63 -16.49 -13.38
CA TYR A 34 2.73 -15.76 -12.47
C TYR A 34 3.32 -15.61 -11.06
N ARG A 35 3.94 -16.67 -10.53
CA ARG A 35 4.64 -16.61 -9.23
C ARG A 35 5.80 -15.62 -9.25
N LEU A 36 6.58 -15.58 -10.33
CA LEU A 36 7.65 -14.58 -10.49
C LEU A 36 7.07 -13.17 -10.56
N ALA A 37 6.04 -12.96 -11.39
CA ALA A 37 5.39 -11.65 -11.53
C ALA A 37 4.83 -11.16 -10.19
N LEU A 38 4.20 -12.05 -9.41
CA LEU A 38 3.79 -11.76 -8.04
C LEU A 38 4.98 -11.43 -7.15
N SER A 39 6.06 -12.23 -7.20
CA SER A 39 7.24 -11.99 -6.37
C SER A 39 7.92 -10.65 -6.68
N LEU A 40 7.99 -10.24 -7.95
CA LEU A 40 8.56 -8.96 -8.38
C LEU A 40 7.68 -7.79 -7.98
N LYS A 41 6.35 -7.94 -8.12
CA LYS A 41 5.38 -6.98 -7.62
C LYS A 41 5.46 -6.84 -6.09
N THR A 42 5.62 -7.95 -5.38
CA THR A 42 5.84 -7.92 -3.93
C THR A 42 7.21 -7.40 -3.56
N TYR A 43 8.28 -7.61 -4.35
CA TYR A 43 9.62 -7.06 -4.09
C TYR A 43 9.67 -5.54 -4.22
N ALA A 44 8.90 -4.97 -5.14
CA ALA A 44 8.64 -3.53 -5.20
C ALA A 44 7.81 -3.01 -4.00
N SER A 45 7.27 -3.90 -3.16
CA SER A 45 6.52 -3.60 -1.94
C SER A 45 7.05 -4.38 -0.71
N ALA A 46 8.26 -4.96 -0.76
CA ALA A 46 8.69 -6.02 0.16
C ALA A 46 9.23 -5.53 1.49
N SER A 47 9.14 -4.23 1.78
CA SER A 47 9.49 -3.69 3.08
C SER A 47 8.56 -4.19 4.22
N ASP A 48 7.44 -4.86 3.91
CA ASP A 48 6.25 -4.72 4.77
C ASP A 48 5.56 -6.00 5.25
N SER A 49 6.03 -7.23 4.99
CA SER A 49 5.22 -8.43 5.32
C SER A 49 4.89 -8.61 6.81
N LEU A 50 5.86 -8.37 7.70
CA LEU A 50 5.67 -8.47 9.16
C LEU A 50 5.00 -7.24 9.76
N VAL A 51 5.35 -6.05 9.25
CA VAL A 51 4.79 -4.77 9.69
C VAL A 51 3.32 -4.67 9.28
N SER A 52 3.00 -5.07 8.05
CA SER A 52 1.64 -5.23 7.54
C SER A 52 0.85 -6.25 8.37
N GLN A 53 1.42 -7.41 8.71
CA GLN A 53 0.70 -8.42 9.49
C GLN A 53 0.38 -7.96 10.93
N LYS A 54 1.32 -7.29 11.60
CA LYS A 54 1.06 -6.70 12.93
C LYS A 54 -0.04 -5.64 12.87
N TRP A 55 0.04 -4.74 11.89
CA TRP A 55 -0.99 -3.73 11.65
C TRP A 55 -2.37 -4.35 11.47
N TRP A 56 -2.51 -5.38 10.62
CA TRP A 56 -3.80 -6.01 10.39
C TRP A 56 -4.36 -6.65 11.66
N ASN A 57 -3.52 -7.33 12.44
CA ASN A 57 -3.96 -7.91 13.71
C ASN A 57 -4.47 -6.83 14.68
N SER A 58 -3.78 -5.69 14.77
CA SER A 58 -4.24 -4.54 15.55
C SER A 58 -5.57 -3.98 15.04
N LEU A 59 -5.71 -3.75 13.74
CA LEU A 59 -6.96 -3.23 13.16
C LEU A 59 -8.16 -4.13 13.47
N TRP A 60 -7.97 -5.45 13.34
CA TRP A 60 -9.04 -6.41 13.56
C TRP A 60 -9.37 -6.61 15.04
N SER A 61 -8.42 -6.37 15.97
CA SER A 61 -8.67 -6.44 17.42
C SER A 61 -9.39 -5.21 17.99
N LEU A 62 -9.34 -4.06 17.31
CA LEU A 62 -10.04 -2.84 17.76
C LEU A 62 -11.56 -3.05 17.85
N GLN A 63 -12.20 -2.46 18.86
CA GLN A 63 -13.66 -2.49 19.02
C GLN A 63 -14.34 -1.43 18.13
N LEU A 64 -14.16 -1.54 16.81
CA LEU A 64 -14.74 -0.63 15.82
C LEU A 64 -15.89 -1.28 15.05
N PRO A 65 -16.86 -0.48 14.55
CA PRO A 65 -17.87 -0.98 13.63
C PRO A 65 -17.23 -1.63 12.39
N PRO A 66 -17.76 -2.76 11.89
CA PRO A 66 -17.18 -3.46 10.74
C PRO A 66 -16.97 -2.58 9.51
N LYS A 67 -17.89 -1.63 9.26
CA LYS A 67 -17.79 -0.66 8.15
C LYS A 67 -16.51 0.19 8.21
N VAL A 68 -16.04 0.53 9.41
CA VAL A 68 -14.84 1.35 9.62
C VAL A 68 -13.60 0.50 9.35
N LYS A 69 -13.55 -0.73 9.86
CA LYS A 69 -12.45 -1.67 9.57
C LYS A 69 -12.31 -1.95 8.08
N ILE A 70 -13.43 -2.22 7.40
CA ILE A 70 -13.47 -2.44 5.95
C ILE A 70 -13.00 -1.19 5.20
N PHE A 71 -13.46 -0.01 5.61
CA PHE A 71 -13.04 1.25 5.01
C PHE A 71 -11.53 1.47 5.13
N VAL A 72 -10.97 1.31 6.33
CA VAL A 72 -9.52 1.43 6.57
C VAL A 72 -8.75 0.43 5.71
N TRP A 73 -9.20 -0.82 5.66
CA TRP A 73 -8.63 -1.84 4.77
C TRP A 73 -8.65 -1.37 3.31
N ARG A 74 -9.81 -0.90 2.80
CA ARG A 74 -9.92 -0.41 1.42
C ARG A 74 -8.98 0.74 1.12
N ILE A 75 -8.78 1.68 2.04
CA ILE A 75 -7.86 2.80 1.82
C ILE A 75 -6.42 2.31 1.70
N CYS A 76 -5.98 1.40 2.57
CA CYS A 76 -4.63 0.82 2.51
C CYS A 76 -4.35 0.16 1.14
N TRP A 77 -5.38 -0.42 0.52
CA TRP A 77 -5.29 -1.06 -0.80
C TRP A 77 -5.58 -0.12 -1.97
N ASN A 78 -5.65 1.20 -1.75
CA ASN A 78 -6.01 2.17 -2.77
C ASN A 78 -7.35 1.81 -3.49
N ALA A 79 -8.31 1.26 -2.74
CA ALA A 79 -9.56 0.72 -3.25
C ALA A 79 -10.79 1.60 -2.91
N ILE A 80 -10.55 2.87 -2.57
CA ILE A 80 -11.60 3.88 -2.38
C ILE A 80 -11.80 4.71 -3.67
N PRO A 81 -12.98 5.30 -3.87
CA PRO A 81 -13.26 6.14 -5.04
C PRO A 81 -12.66 7.54 -4.87
N SER A 82 -11.33 7.66 -4.85
CA SER A 82 -10.66 8.97 -4.92
C SER A 82 -10.67 9.51 -6.36
N SER A 83 -10.59 10.84 -6.58
CA SER A 83 -10.57 11.39 -7.95
C SER A 83 -9.45 10.76 -8.80
N GLN A 84 -8.28 10.48 -8.24
CA GLN A 84 -7.21 9.77 -8.95
C GLN A 84 -7.66 8.37 -9.44
N ASN A 85 -8.31 7.59 -8.58
CA ASN A 85 -8.76 6.24 -8.93
C ASN A 85 -9.95 6.24 -9.89
N LEU A 86 -10.81 7.24 -9.80
CA LEU A 86 -11.92 7.40 -10.73
C LEU A 86 -11.42 7.87 -12.11
N TRP A 87 -10.44 8.78 -12.13
CA TRP A 87 -9.84 9.30 -13.35
C TRP A 87 -9.09 8.21 -14.12
N THR A 88 -8.29 7.39 -13.43
CA THR A 88 -7.61 6.23 -14.05
C THR A 88 -8.56 5.18 -14.63
N ARG A 89 -9.84 5.19 -14.20
CA ARG A 89 -10.91 4.33 -14.73
C ARG A 89 -11.79 5.03 -15.76
N ASN A 90 -11.44 6.25 -16.19
CA ASN A 90 -12.23 7.10 -17.09
C ASN A 90 -13.67 7.35 -16.60
N ILE A 91 -13.86 7.46 -15.28
CA ILE A 91 -15.17 7.78 -14.67
C ILE A 91 -15.34 9.30 -14.46
N VAL A 92 -14.24 10.01 -14.20
CA VAL A 92 -14.23 11.48 -14.04
C VAL A 92 -13.23 12.11 -14.99
N ASP A 93 -13.49 13.35 -15.39
CA ASP A 93 -12.64 14.08 -16.35
C ASP A 93 -11.34 14.61 -15.74
N SER A 94 -11.28 14.70 -14.41
CA SER A 94 -10.17 15.32 -13.71
C SER A 94 -9.76 14.61 -12.43
N PRO A 95 -8.45 14.44 -12.17
CA PRO A 95 -7.95 13.79 -10.95
C PRO A 95 -7.77 14.76 -9.77
N TRP A 96 -8.09 16.05 -9.91
CA TRP A 96 -7.89 17.07 -8.86
C TRP A 96 -8.80 16.81 -7.64
N CYS A 97 -8.31 17.20 -6.47
CA CYS A 97 -9.08 17.12 -5.22
C CYS A 97 -10.11 18.24 -5.14
N ASN A 98 -11.38 17.88 -5.16
CA ASN A 98 -12.53 18.81 -5.09
C ASN A 98 -12.64 19.59 -3.76
N ARG A 99 -11.82 19.24 -2.75
CA ARG A 99 -11.78 19.95 -1.45
C ARG A 99 -10.77 21.09 -1.47
N CYS A 100 -9.64 20.90 -2.18
CA CYS A 100 -8.53 21.85 -2.12
C CYS A 100 -8.16 22.48 -3.45
N ASP A 101 -8.60 21.90 -4.57
CA ASP A 101 -8.38 22.30 -5.96
C ASP A 101 -6.91 22.55 -6.31
N ALA A 102 -5.99 21.91 -5.59
CA ALA A 102 -4.55 22.19 -5.70
C ALA A 102 -3.71 20.97 -6.06
N VAL A 103 -4.14 19.76 -5.67
CA VAL A 103 -3.36 18.52 -5.81
C VAL A 103 -4.26 17.39 -6.29
N VAL A 104 -3.69 16.42 -6.99
CA VAL A 104 -4.35 15.16 -7.36
C VAL A 104 -4.83 14.42 -6.11
N GLU A 105 -6.09 13.98 -6.12
CA GLU A 105 -6.69 13.28 -4.99
C GLU A 105 -6.32 11.79 -4.94
N SER A 106 -5.16 11.51 -4.37
CA SER A 106 -4.83 10.16 -3.89
C SER A 106 -5.58 9.84 -2.60
N PRO A 107 -5.72 8.57 -2.19
CA PRO A 107 -6.32 8.25 -0.89
C PRO A 107 -5.60 8.88 0.29
N SER A 108 -4.27 8.94 0.25
CA SER A 108 -3.50 9.61 1.30
C SER A 108 -3.83 11.11 1.35
N HIS A 109 -4.02 11.74 0.19
CA HIS A 109 -4.45 13.12 0.11
C HIS A 109 -5.87 13.31 0.65
N ALA A 110 -6.81 12.48 0.21
CA ALA A 110 -8.21 12.54 0.61
C ALA A 110 -8.39 12.41 2.14
N ILE A 111 -7.57 11.56 2.78
CA ILE A 111 -7.72 11.22 4.21
C ILE A 111 -6.79 12.01 5.13
N PHE A 112 -5.56 12.34 4.73
CA PHE A 112 -4.57 12.96 5.63
C PHE A 112 -4.02 14.29 5.12
N TRP A 113 -3.73 14.41 3.82
CA TRP A 113 -2.88 15.50 3.33
C TRP A 113 -3.62 16.69 2.73
N CYS A 114 -4.92 16.57 2.46
CA CYS A 114 -5.74 17.67 1.99
C CYS A 114 -5.77 18.82 3.02
N LYS A 115 -5.62 20.06 2.53
CA LYS A 115 -5.57 21.28 3.36
C LYS A 115 -6.81 21.43 4.25
N GLU A 116 -7.98 21.07 3.74
CA GLU A 116 -9.25 21.13 4.45
C GLU A 116 -9.33 20.03 5.52
N VAL A 117 -8.83 18.83 5.19
CA VAL A 117 -8.84 17.67 6.07
C VAL A 117 -7.85 17.81 7.23
N LYS A 118 -6.70 18.46 7.00
CA LYS A 118 -5.73 18.78 8.06
C LYS A 118 -6.36 19.58 9.21
N LYS A 119 -7.39 20.39 8.95
CA LYS A 119 -8.12 21.13 10.00
C LYS A 119 -8.82 20.16 10.96
N SER A 120 -9.49 19.13 10.43
CA SER A 120 -10.16 18.10 11.22
C SER A 120 -9.18 17.33 12.11
N TRP A 121 -8.02 16.95 11.57
CA TRP A 121 -6.99 16.25 12.36
C TRP A 121 -6.37 17.12 13.45
N LYS A 122 -6.21 18.41 13.18
CA LYS A 122 -5.75 19.38 14.18
C LYS A 122 -6.76 19.53 15.31
N SER A 123 -8.05 19.65 14.99
CA SER A 123 -9.12 19.70 15.99
C SER A 123 -9.23 18.42 16.82
N ALA A 124 -8.88 17.27 16.24
CA ALA A 124 -8.85 15.99 16.92
C ALA A 124 -7.56 15.70 17.72
N GLY A 125 -6.55 16.58 17.67
CA GLY A 125 -5.30 16.42 18.41
C GLY A 125 -4.28 15.47 17.78
N PHE A 126 -4.42 15.12 16.50
CA PHE A 126 -3.49 14.25 15.76
C PHE A 126 -2.48 15.03 14.90
N ASP A 127 -2.41 16.36 15.04
CA ASP A 127 -1.51 17.23 14.27
C ASP A 127 -0.03 16.87 14.47
N ARG A 128 0.38 16.57 15.70
CA ARG A 128 1.77 16.19 16.01
C ARG A 128 2.16 14.89 15.34
N LEU A 129 1.28 13.89 15.37
CA LEU A 129 1.51 12.61 14.70
C LEU A 129 1.66 12.83 13.20
N LEU A 130 0.71 13.54 12.58
CA LEU A 130 0.72 13.79 11.14
C LEU A 130 1.89 14.69 10.68
N ALA A 131 2.44 15.52 11.57
CA ALA A 131 3.65 16.30 11.31
C ALA A 131 4.92 15.45 11.25
N VAL A 132 4.92 14.24 11.83
CA VAL A 132 6.07 13.31 11.74
C VAL A 132 6.00 12.45 10.48
N VAL A 133 4.80 12.01 10.08
CA VAL A 133 4.58 11.11 8.93
C VAL A 133 4.16 11.83 7.66
N VAL A 134 4.62 13.07 7.48
CA VAL A 134 4.19 13.94 6.37
C VAL A 134 4.45 13.27 5.02
N ASN A 135 3.44 13.31 4.15
CA ASN A 135 3.48 12.78 2.77
C ASN A 135 3.68 11.25 2.68
N LEU A 136 3.55 10.50 3.77
CA LEU A 136 3.56 9.05 3.72
C LEU A 136 2.27 8.48 3.11
N HIS A 137 2.35 7.23 2.63
CA HIS A 137 1.16 6.50 2.20
C HIS A 137 0.33 6.02 3.39
N VAL A 138 -0.96 5.78 3.16
CA VAL A 138 -1.90 5.41 4.24
C VAL A 138 -1.44 4.19 5.07
N PRO A 139 -0.94 3.08 4.50
CA PRO A 139 -0.42 1.97 5.28
C PRO A 139 0.71 2.36 6.23
N GLU A 140 1.62 3.23 5.78
CA GLU A 140 2.77 3.68 6.57
C GLU A 140 2.34 4.59 7.72
N VAL A 141 1.40 5.51 7.47
CA VAL A 141 0.80 6.36 8.52
C VAL A 141 0.14 5.51 9.59
N LEU A 142 -0.63 4.51 9.19
CA LEU A 142 -1.37 3.63 10.11
C LEU A 142 -0.45 2.68 10.88
N SER A 143 0.58 2.14 10.22
CA SER A 143 1.62 1.35 10.85
C SER A 143 2.37 2.16 11.92
N TYR A 144 2.81 3.37 11.58
CA TYR A 144 3.46 4.29 12.53
C TYR A 144 2.52 4.70 13.67
N ALA A 145 1.25 5.00 13.37
CA ALA A 145 0.26 5.30 14.40
C ALA A 145 0.05 4.11 15.34
N SER A 146 0.05 2.87 14.83
CA SER A 146 -0.14 1.67 15.66
C SER A 146 1.04 1.35 16.57
N SER A 147 2.25 1.82 16.25
CA SER A 147 3.42 1.64 17.11
C SER A 147 3.54 2.72 18.19
N LEU A 148 2.91 3.87 17.98
CA LEU A 148 2.98 5.02 18.88
C LEU A 148 1.73 5.17 19.78
N LEU A 149 0.54 4.90 19.24
CA LEU A 149 -0.73 5.16 19.92
C LEU A 149 -1.23 3.93 20.69
N GLY A 150 -1.93 4.19 21.79
CA GLY A 150 -2.76 3.18 22.45
C GLY A 150 -3.96 2.77 21.57
N LEU A 151 -4.59 1.64 21.90
CA LEU A 151 -5.71 1.09 21.13
C LEU A 151 -6.90 2.07 21.03
N ASP A 152 -7.19 2.83 22.09
CA ASP A 152 -8.29 3.80 22.09
C ASP A 152 -8.04 4.97 21.13
N ASP A 153 -6.84 5.53 21.13
CA ASP A 153 -6.47 6.62 20.23
C ASP A 153 -6.32 6.14 18.78
N LEU A 154 -5.83 4.91 18.57
CA LEU A 154 -5.83 4.28 17.27
C LEU A 154 -7.26 4.06 16.74
N GLY A 155 -8.18 3.64 17.62
CA GLY A 155 -9.60 3.53 17.31
C GLY A 155 -10.21 4.87 16.92
N ARG A 156 -9.93 5.94 17.68
CA ARG A 156 -10.35 7.32 17.36
C ARG A 156 -9.81 7.77 16.01
N LEU A 157 -8.54 7.52 15.73
CA LEU A 157 -7.92 7.84 14.44
C LEU A 157 -8.67 7.16 13.29
N CYS A 158 -8.93 5.85 13.38
CA CYS A 158 -9.69 5.13 12.36
C CYS A 158 -11.13 5.65 12.20
N MET A 159 -11.79 6.03 13.30
CA MET A 159 -13.14 6.61 13.26
C MET A 159 -13.17 7.98 12.58
N ILE A 160 -12.20 8.85 12.87
CA ILE A 160 -12.07 10.16 12.23
C ILE A 160 -11.79 9.99 10.75
N ALA A 161 -10.86 9.08 10.39
CA ALA A 161 -10.58 8.77 8.99
C ALA A 161 -11.85 8.34 8.23
N TRP A 162 -12.76 7.59 8.87
CA TRP A 162 -14.04 7.18 8.28
C TRP A 162 -15.07 8.31 8.18
N ALA A 163 -15.00 9.32 9.04
CA ALA A 163 -15.91 10.46 9.06
C ALA A 163 -15.52 11.58 8.08
N ILE A 164 -14.26 11.58 7.61
CA ILE A 164 -13.69 12.49 6.60
C ILE A 164 -14.20 12.15 5.20
#